data_AF-A0A8J2K0K3-F1
#
_entry.id   AF-A0A8J2K0K3-F1
#
_cell.length_a   1.000
_cell.length_b   1.000
_cell.length_c   1.000
_cell.angle_alpha   90.00
_cell.angle_beta   90.00
_cell.angle_gamma   90.00
#
_symmetry.space_group_name_H-M   'P 1'
#
loop_
_entity.id
_entity.type
_entity.pdbx_description
1 polymer ?
#
loop_
_entity_poly.entity_id
_entity_poly.type
_entity_poly.pdbx_seq_one_letter_code
_entity_poly.pdbx_strand_id
1 'polypeptide(L)'
;MKNVILCVVLGVVTSSAHFSSQGIGWGGLEWVRYPIGGRNGGEFDGGGRGGPKPLPACQPAPCPESKDKCKLSAQENKKIVLDFYNQVFVKRNFSAVDIYYDPNIIQHNPYIGDGKKPFLDFITTSKPVPAQIFRPVAECDLVYLHVKTEDENNKPQAIVDIFRVECGKIVEHWDVIQDVITNAGNPRPMF
;
A
#
# COMPACT_ATOMS: atom_id res chain seq x y z
N MET A 1 29.04 22.44 -2.94
CA MET A 1 28.77 21.24 -2.13
C MET A 1 27.33 21.35 -1.63
N LYS A 2 26.40 20.58 -2.21
CA LYS A 2 24.97 20.61 -1.84
C LYS A 2 24.65 19.30 -1.12
N ASN A 3 24.19 19.44 0.12
CA ASN A 3 23.80 18.37 1.02
C ASN A 3 22.53 17.69 0.49
N VAL A 4 22.55 16.38 0.33
CA VAL A 4 21.32 15.58 0.18
C VAL A 4 20.96 15.03 1.55
N ILE A 5 19.75 15.36 1.98
CA ILE A 5 19.24 15.18 3.32
C ILE A 5 18.91 13.70 3.57
N LEU A 6 19.45 13.23 4.68
CA LEU A 6 19.21 11.98 5.37
C LEU A 6 17.70 11.74 5.59
N CYS A 7 17.11 10.72 4.97
CA CYS A 7 15.76 10.28 5.28
C CYS A 7 15.82 9.30 6.47
N VAL A 8 15.68 9.84 7.68
CA VAL A 8 15.39 9.06 8.89
C VAL A 8 13.93 9.30 9.24
N VAL A 9 13.10 8.27 9.11
CA VAL A 9 11.82 8.24 9.82
C VAL A 9 12.12 7.86 11.28
N LEU A 10 12.46 8.86 12.09
CA LEU A 10 12.38 8.79 13.54
C LEU A 10 11.29 9.77 13.98
N GLY A 11 10.05 9.37 13.76
CA GLY A 11 8.90 9.87 14.48
C GLY A 11 8.62 9.04 15.73
N VAL A 12 9.59 8.93 16.65
CA VAL A 12 9.29 8.56 18.03
C VAL A 12 9.15 9.88 18.78
N VAL A 13 7.91 10.23 19.13
CA VAL A 13 7.67 11.26 20.15
C VAL A 13 8.14 10.66 21.48
N THR A 14 9.39 10.90 21.87
CA THR A 14 9.81 10.77 23.27
C THR A 14 9.31 12.00 24.01
N SER A 15 8.05 11.96 24.47
CA SER A 15 7.66 12.82 25.58
C SER A 15 7.97 12.08 26.87
N SER A 16 9.00 12.54 27.56
CA SER A 16 9.28 12.20 28.95
C SER A 16 8.16 12.78 29.81
N ALA A 17 7.04 12.07 29.93
CA ALA A 17 6.01 12.41 30.91
C ALA A 17 6.29 11.67 32.21
N HIS A 18 6.72 12.42 33.22
CA HIS A 18 6.59 12.01 34.61
C HIS A 18 5.17 11.52 34.88
N PHE A 19 5.06 10.37 35.53
CA PHE A 19 3.79 9.83 35.98
C PHE A 19 3.31 10.67 37.17
N SER A 20 2.45 11.65 36.92
CA SER A 20 1.63 12.28 37.97
C SER A 20 0.19 11.86 37.78
N SER A 21 -0.31 11.13 38.76
CA SER A 21 -1.69 10.67 38.84
C SER A 21 -2.62 11.83 39.20
N GLN A 22 -3.11 12.64 38.26
CA GLN A 22 -4.38 13.37 38.42
C GLN A 22 -5.09 13.54 37.07
N GLY A 23 -6.39 13.26 37.09
CA GLY A 23 -7.22 13.03 35.91
C GLY A 23 -7.36 14.22 34.96
N ILE A 24 -7.57 13.89 33.69
CA ILE A 24 -7.96 14.82 32.64
C ILE A 24 -9.22 14.24 31.97
N GLY A 25 -10.31 15.02 32.04
CA GLY A 25 -11.58 14.69 31.44
C GLY A 25 -11.54 14.73 29.92
N TRP A 26 -12.21 13.78 29.29
CA TRP A 26 -12.36 13.70 27.85
C TRP A 26 -13.52 14.58 27.39
N GLY A 27 -13.20 15.75 26.84
CA GLY A 27 -14.12 16.55 26.05
C GLY A 27 -14.09 16.13 24.58
N GLY A 28 -15.27 15.77 24.05
CA GLY A 28 -15.66 16.04 22.66
C GLY A 28 -14.93 15.29 21.54
N LEU A 29 -15.13 13.98 21.43
CA LEU A 29 -15.18 13.31 20.13
C LEU A 29 -16.58 12.72 19.98
N GLU A 30 -17.35 13.28 19.06
CA GLU A 30 -18.68 12.82 18.72
C GLU A 30 -18.56 11.47 18.03
N TRP A 31 -18.86 10.41 18.77
CA TRP A 31 -18.93 9.07 18.22
C TRP A 31 -20.14 9.01 17.27
N VAL A 32 -19.90 8.84 15.98
CA VAL A 32 -20.95 8.35 15.06
C VAL A 32 -21.25 6.93 15.49
N ARG A 33 -22.21 6.79 16.42
CA ARG A 33 -22.78 5.52 16.83
C ARG A 33 -23.60 4.99 15.67
N TYR A 34 -23.12 3.92 15.04
CA TYR A 34 -24.06 3.00 14.39
C TYR A 34 -25.09 2.55 15.43
N PRO A 35 -26.39 2.54 15.12
CA PRO A 35 -27.40 2.14 16.08
C PRO A 35 -27.27 0.64 16.35
N ILE A 36 -26.49 0.29 17.37
CA ILE A 36 -26.74 -0.91 18.15
C ILE A 36 -28.06 -0.67 18.86
N GLY A 37 -29.12 -1.31 18.36
CA GLY A 37 -30.46 -1.24 18.95
C GLY A 37 -30.40 -1.45 20.45
N GLY A 38 -30.83 -0.44 21.19
CA GLY A 38 -30.86 -0.46 22.64
C GLY A 38 -31.75 -1.58 23.16
N ARG A 39 -31.20 -2.43 24.04
CA ARG A 39 -32.02 -3.22 24.96
C ARG A 39 -32.52 -2.28 26.05
N ASN A 40 -33.73 -1.77 25.89
CA ASN A 40 -34.56 -1.40 27.04
C ASN A 40 -35.03 -2.70 27.71
N GLY A 41 -35.05 -2.70 29.04
CA GLY A 41 -35.43 -3.85 29.85
C GLY A 41 -36.77 -4.42 29.40
N GLY A 42 -36.73 -5.68 28.98
CA GLY A 42 -37.89 -6.51 28.69
C GLY A 42 -37.56 -7.93 29.14
N GLU A 43 -38.52 -8.53 29.83
CA GLU A 43 -38.61 -9.93 30.24
C GLU A 43 -37.79 -10.88 29.35
N PHE A 44 -36.94 -11.72 29.95
CA PHE A 44 -36.30 -12.82 29.24
C PHE A 44 -37.33 -13.93 29.01
N ASP A 45 -38.13 -13.79 27.96
CA ASP A 45 -38.93 -14.90 27.44
C ASP A 45 -38.00 -15.90 26.77
N GLY A 46 -37.92 -17.09 27.37
CA GLY A 46 -37.16 -18.21 26.85
C GLY A 46 -37.73 -18.70 25.52
N GLY A 47 -36.96 -18.53 24.43
CA GLY A 47 -37.31 -19.13 23.14
C GLY A 47 -36.30 -18.83 22.04
N GLY A 48 -35.63 -19.87 21.53
CA GLY A 48 -34.96 -19.85 20.23
C GLY A 48 -33.44 -19.74 20.24
N ARG A 49 -32.76 -20.89 20.17
CA ARG A 49 -31.34 -21.00 19.81
C ARG A 49 -31.15 -20.64 18.33
N GLY A 50 -31.09 -19.36 18.01
CA GLY A 50 -30.63 -18.87 16.71
C GLY A 50 -29.28 -18.18 16.88
N GLY A 51 -28.19 -18.86 16.55
CA GLY A 51 -26.87 -18.22 16.49
C GLY A 51 -26.87 -17.04 15.50
N PRO A 52 -25.95 -16.08 15.62
CA PRO A 52 -25.85 -14.98 14.68
C PRO A 52 -25.73 -15.53 13.25
N LYS A 53 -26.59 -15.04 12.35
CA LYS A 53 -26.60 -15.41 10.94
C LYS A 53 -25.18 -15.22 10.37
N PRO A 54 -24.61 -16.21 9.65
CA PRO A 54 -23.30 -16.05 9.04
C PRO A 54 -23.29 -14.79 8.16
N LEU A 55 -22.23 -14.00 8.26
CA LEU A 55 -22.00 -12.91 7.33
C LEU A 55 -21.98 -13.49 5.90
N PRO A 56 -22.58 -12.79 4.92
CA PRO A 56 -22.48 -13.22 3.52
C PRO A 56 -20.99 -13.34 3.15
N ALA A 57 -20.68 -14.36 2.34
CA ALA A 57 -19.33 -14.49 1.80
C ALA A 57 -18.96 -13.20 1.05
N CYS A 58 -17.76 -12.65 1.32
CA CYS A 58 -17.23 -11.55 0.51
C CYS A 58 -17.13 -12.03 -0.94
N GLN A 59 -18.07 -11.58 -1.77
CA GLN A 59 -17.92 -11.68 -3.22
C GLN A 59 -16.98 -10.56 -3.65
N PRO A 60 -15.99 -10.83 -4.51
CA PRO A 60 -15.17 -9.77 -5.08
C PRO A 60 -16.09 -8.78 -5.80
N ALA A 61 -15.82 -7.49 -5.63
CA ALA A 61 -16.58 -6.48 -6.33
C ALA A 61 -16.42 -6.70 -7.84
N PRO A 62 -17.49 -6.53 -8.64
CA PRO A 62 -17.34 -6.57 -10.08
C PRO A 62 -16.38 -5.47 -10.51
N CYS A 63 -15.49 -5.78 -11.45
CA CYS A 63 -14.58 -4.80 -12.01
C CYS A 63 -15.37 -3.60 -12.53
N PRO A 64 -14.92 -2.36 -12.25
CA PRO A 64 -15.51 -1.20 -12.89
C PRO A 64 -15.45 -1.39 -14.42
N GLU A 65 -16.50 -0.99 -15.13
CA GLU A 65 -16.46 -0.98 -16.58
C GLU A 65 -15.36 -0.01 -17.03
N SER A 66 -14.26 -0.57 -17.55
CA SER A 66 -13.25 0.20 -18.27
C SER A 66 -13.93 0.83 -19.48
N LYS A 67 -13.75 2.14 -19.65
CA LYS A 67 -14.27 2.90 -20.79
C LYS A 67 -13.42 2.69 -22.06
N ASP A 68 -12.37 1.88 -21.97
CA ASP A 68 -11.30 1.84 -22.96
C ASP A 68 -11.41 0.61 -23.85
N LYS A 69 -11.03 0.80 -25.12
CA LYS A 69 -11.13 -0.25 -26.16
C LYS A 69 -10.10 -1.38 -25.98
N CYS A 70 -9.08 -1.21 -25.15
CA CYS A 70 -8.01 -2.19 -24.96
C CYS A 70 -8.10 -2.80 -23.56
N LYS A 71 -9.07 -3.70 -23.38
CA LYS A 71 -9.29 -4.42 -22.13
C LYS A 71 -8.36 -5.62 -22.06
N LEU A 72 -7.40 -5.57 -21.16
CA LEU A 72 -6.55 -6.70 -20.78
C LEU A 72 -7.14 -7.42 -19.56
N SER A 73 -6.85 -8.71 -19.43
CA SER A 73 -7.17 -9.47 -18.22
C SER A 73 -6.27 -9.05 -17.05
N ALA A 74 -6.77 -9.27 -15.82
CA ALA A 74 -5.97 -9.04 -14.62
C ALA A 74 -4.63 -9.80 -14.63
N GLN A 75 -4.60 -11.00 -15.24
CA GLN A 75 -3.39 -11.79 -15.35
C GLN A 75 -2.37 -11.16 -16.32
N GLU A 76 -2.83 -10.56 -17.43
CA GLU A 76 -1.97 -9.83 -18.36
C GLU A 76 -1.44 -8.54 -17.72
N ASN A 77 -2.29 -7.79 -17.00
CA ASN A 77 -1.88 -6.60 -16.25
C ASN A 77 -0.81 -6.94 -15.22
N LYS A 78 -1.00 -8.03 -14.46
CA LYS A 78 0.01 -8.54 -13.52
C LYS A 78 1.34 -8.82 -14.21
N LYS A 79 1.30 -9.48 -15.38
CA LYS A 79 2.51 -9.80 -16.13
C LYS A 79 3.25 -8.54 -16.56
N ILE A 80 2.54 -7.53 -17.06
CA ILE A 80 3.12 -6.23 -17.45
C ILE A 80 3.88 -5.61 -16.28
N VAL A 81 3.27 -5.55 -15.11
CA VAL A 81 3.89 -4.95 -13.91
C VAL A 81 5.09 -5.76 -13.42
N LEU A 82 5.00 -7.10 -13.43
CA LEU A 82 6.13 -7.96 -13.06
C LEU A 82 7.31 -7.85 -14.04
N ASP A 83 7.01 -7.78 -15.35
CA ASP A 83 8.03 -7.60 -16.38
C ASP A 83 8.69 -6.22 -16.26
N PHE A 84 7.91 -5.17 -15.98
CA PHE A 84 8.44 -3.84 -15.63
C PHE A 84 9.39 -3.92 -14.44
N TYR A 85 8.96 -4.55 -13.34
CA TYR A 85 9.76 -4.69 -12.14
C TYR A 85 11.10 -5.38 -12.42
N ASN A 86 11.07 -6.49 -13.15
CA ASN A 86 12.25 -7.24 -13.53
C ASN A 86 13.17 -6.44 -14.47
N GLN A 87 12.63 -5.72 -15.45
CA GLN A 87 13.45 -4.94 -16.38
C GLN A 87 14.11 -3.75 -15.69
N VAL A 88 13.37 -3.00 -14.87
CA VAL A 88 13.84 -1.74 -14.30
C VAL A 88 14.64 -1.94 -13.02
N PHE A 89 14.11 -2.69 -12.05
CA PHE A 89 14.76 -2.84 -10.74
C PHE A 89 15.82 -3.94 -10.73
N VAL A 90 15.57 -5.08 -11.40
CA VAL A 90 16.53 -6.20 -11.43
C VAL A 90 17.57 -6.04 -12.53
N LYS A 91 17.14 -5.85 -13.78
CA LYS A 91 18.05 -5.76 -14.94
C LYS A 91 18.63 -4.36 -15.18
N ARG A 92 18.13 -3.33 -14.48
CA ARG A 92 18.55 -1.93 -14.65
C ARG A 92 18.41 -1.43 -16.10
N ASN A 93 17.45 -1.98 -16.84
CA ASN A 93 17.13 -1.57 -18.21
C ASN A 93 16.13 -0.40 -18.19
N PHE A 94 16.62 0.83 -18.06
CA PHE A 94 15.74 2.00 -17.94
C PHE A 94 14.98 2.36 -19.22
N SER A 95 15.44 1.88 -20.39
CA SER A 95 14.66 2.03 -21.63
C SER A 95 13.30 1.31 -21.57
N ALA A 96 13.16 0.34 -20.67
CA ALA A 96 11.89 -0.34 -20.42
C ALA A 96 10.82 0.61 -19.85
N VAL A 97 11.20 1.73 -19.23
CA VAL A 97 10.23 2.72 -18.76
C VAL A 97 9.40 3.28 -19.94
N ASP A 98 10.00 3.46 -21.12
CA ASP A 98 9.25 3.89 -22.31
C ASP A 98 8.28 2.83 -22.83
N ILE A 99 8.57 1.55 -22.56
CA ILE A 99 7.74 0.42 -22.94
C ILE A 99 6.57 0.25 -21.97
N TYR A 100 6.78 0.44 -20.67
CA TYR A 100 5.78 0.10 -19.67
C TYR A 100 5.03 1.29 -19.09
N TYR A 101 5.62 2.47 -18.97
CA TYR A 101 4.92 3.64 -18.43
C TYR A 101 4.18 4.41 -19.52
N ASP A 102 3.01 4.92 -19.15
CA ASP A 102 2.37 6.02 -19.86
C ASP A 102 3.20 7.31 -19.69
N PRO A 103 3.34 8.15 -20.74
CA PRO A 103 4.02 9.44 -20.62
C PRO A 103 3.48 10.36 -19.52
N ASN A 104 2.17 10.28 -19.26
CA ASN A 104 1.43 11.10 -18.32
C ASN A 104 1.01 10.30 -17.07
N ILE A 105 1.78 9.27 -16.70
CA ILE A 105 1.54 8.48 -15.48
C ILE A 105 1.31 9.40 -14.27
N ILE A 106 0.24 9.13 -13.53
CA ILE A 106 -0.09 9.83 -12.28
C ILE A 106 0.66 9.15 -11.12
N GLN A 107 1.35 9.93 -10.31
CA GLN A 107 2.11 9.46 -9.15
C GLN A 107 1.46 9.94 -7.85
N HIS A 108 1.25 9.00 -6.94
CA HIS A 108 0.81 9.29 -5.58
C HIS A 108 1.94 9.14 -4.55
N ASN A 109 3.12 8.68 -4.97
CA ASN A 109 4.31 8.69 -4.14
C ASN A 109 4.66 10.16 -3.78
N PRO A 110 4.78 10.52 -2.49
CA PRO A 110 4.97 11.90 -2.05
C PRO A 110 6.34 12.51 -2.42
N TYR A 111 7.27 11.70 -2.91
CA TYR A 111 8.64 12.08 -3.26
C TYR A 111 8.94 12.03 -4.76
N ILE A 112 8.08 11.40 -5.57
CA ILE A 112 8.24 11.26 -7.01
C ILE A 112 7.06 11.94 -7.71
N GLY A 113 7.32 13.00 -8.47
CA GLY A 113 6.27 13.72 -9.21
C GLY A 113 5.72 12.96 -10.42
N ASP A 114 4.64 13.48 -10.98
CA ASP A 114 3.94 12.94 -12.16
C ASP A 114 4.82 12.83 -13.41
N GLY A 115 4.40 11.94 -14.32
CA GLY A 115 5.06 11.65 -15.59
C GLY A 115 6.30 10.76 -15.43
N LYS A 116 6.89 10.34 -16.55
CA LYS A 116 8.01 9.38 -16.54
C LYS A 116 9.33 9.99 -16.06
N LYS A 117 9.53 11.29 -16.27
CA LYS A 117 10.83 11.94 -16.06
C LYS A 117 11.28 11.91 -14.59
N PRO A 118 10.45 12.30 -13.59
CA PRO A 118 10.88 12.26 -12.19
C PRO A 118 11.26 10.85 -11.74
N PHE A 119 10.51 9.83 -12.15
CA PHE A 119 10.85 8.43 -11.88
C PHE A 119 12.17 8.01 -12.54
N LEU A 120 12.40 8.38 -13.80
CA LEU A 120 13.65 8.10 -14.51
C LEU A 120 14.85 8.76 -13.84
N ASP A 121 14.73 10.04 -13.45
CA ASP A 121 15.80 10.77 -12.75
C ASP A 121 16.14 10.07 -11.41
N PHE A 122 15.12 9.61 -10.68
CA PHE A 122 15.29 8.87 -9.44
C PHE A 122 15.97 7.50 -9.66
N ILE A 123 15.39 6.64 -10.50
CA ILE A 123 15.86 5.25 -10.61
C ILE A 123 17.24 5.14 -11.27
N THR A 124 17.61 6.08 -12.14
CA THR A 124 18.93 6.09 -12.80
C THR A 124 20.05 6.50 -11.86
N THR A 125 19.75 7.33 -10.85
CA THR A 125 20.71 7.80 -9.84
C THR A 125 20.70 6.94 -8.58
N SER A 126 19.64 6.17 -8.33
CA SER A 126 19.55 5.26 -7.20
C SER A 126 20.61 4.14 -7.31
N LYS A 127 21.12 3.71 -6.16
CA LYS A 127 21.89 2.47 -6.09
C LYS A 127 20.98 1.27 -6.45
N PRO A 128 21.52 0.18 -7.00
CA PRO A 128 20.77 -1.08 -7.10
C PRO A 128 20.39 -1.58 -5.71
N VAL A 129 19.11 -1.89 -5.51
CA VAL A 129 18.57 -2.50 -4.30
C VAL A 129 17.82 -3.78 -4.66
N PRO A 130 17.82 -4.80 -3.78
CA PRO A 130 17.05 -6.01 -4.03
C PRO A 130 15.56 -5.67 -4.06
N ALA A 131 14.81 -6.18 -5.03
CA ALA A 131 13.37 -5.98 -5.13
C ALA A 131 12.66 -7.34 -5.15
N GLN A 132 12.46 -7.94 -3.97
CA GLN A 132 11.85 -9.27 -3.85
C GLN A 132 10.34 -9.16 -3.70
N ILE A 133 9.61 -9.66 -4.71
CA ILE A 133 8.15 -9.67 -4.70
C ILE A 133 7.65 -10.94 -3.99
N PHE A 134 6.88 -10.78 -2.92
CA PHE A 134 6.30 -11.89 -2.16
C PHE A 134 4.89 -12.26 -2.62
N ARG A 135 4.06 -11.24 -2.90
CA ARG A 135 2.64 -11.43 -3.21
C ARG A 135 2.24 -10.52 -4.37
N PRO A 136 2.21 -11.04 -5.60
CA PRO A 136 1.65 -10.32 -6.74
C PRO A 136 0.17 -10.72 -6.93
N VAL A 137 -0.72 -9.76 -6.72
CA VAL A 137 -2.17 -9.93 -6.92
C VAL A 137 -2.62 -8.96 -7.99
N ALA A 138 -3.55 -9.37 -8.83
CA ALA A 138 -4.18 -8.46 -9.78
C ALA A 138 -5.68 -8.67 -9.77
N GLU A 139 -6.39 -7.56 -9.81
CA GLU A 139 -7.84 -7.47 -9.83
C GLU A 139 -8.20 -6.39 -10.83
N CYS A 140 -8.91 -6.77 -11.89
CA CYS A 140 -9.29 -5.84 -12.95
C CYS A 140 -8.07 -5.18 -13.60
N ASP A 141 -8.01 -3.85 -13.59
CA ASP A 141 -6.92 -3.01 -14.04
C ASP A 141 -5.87 -2.70 -12.96
N LEU A 142 -6.09 -3.16 -11.72
CA LEU A 142 -5.18 -2.95 -10.60
C LEU A 142 -4.25 -4.14 -10.37
N VAL A 143 -2.99 -3.83 -10.06
CA VAL A 143 -1.98 -4.81 -9.66
C VAL A 143 -1.36 -4.37 -8.35
N TYR A 144 -1.33 -5.26 -7.37
CA TYR A 144 -0.81 -5.06 -6.03
C TYR A 144 0.43 -5.91 -5.85
N LEU A 145 1.51 -5.30 -5.37
CA LEU A 145 2.74 -6.00 -5.03
C LEU A 145 3.07 -5.78 -3.56
N HIS A 146 3.36 -6.87 -2.86
CA HIS A 146 4.06 -6.81 -1.58
C HIS A 146 5.54 -7.10 -1.79
N VAL A 147 6.40 -6.11 -1.54
CA VAL A 147 7.81 -6.11 -1.93
C VAL A 147 8.70 -5.94 -0.70
N LYS A 148 9.74 -6.76 -0.61
CA LYS A 148 10.86 -6.55 0.30
C LYS A 148 12.00 -5.91 -0.46
N THR A 149 12.50 -4.79 0.06
CA THR A 149 13.64 -4.05 -0.49
C THR A 149 14.52 -3.49 0.62
N GLU A 150 15.45 -2.62 0.26
CA GLU A 150 16.29 -1.86 1.16
C GLU A 150 16.34 -0.38 0.76
N ASP A 151 16.56 0.50 1.74
CA ASP A 151 16.84 1.92 1.50
C ASP A 151 18.28 2.17 1.03
N GLU A 152 18.64 3.43 0.82
CA GLU A 152 20.01 3.84 0.44
C GLU A 152 21.09 3.45 1.46
N ASN A 153 20.73 3.18 2.72
CA ASN A 153 21.61 2.78 3.81
C ASN A 153 21.58 1.27 4.10
N ASN A 154 20.96 0.47 3.22
CA ASN A 154 20.77 -0.99 3.37
C ASN A 154 19.84 -1.37 4.54
N LYS A 155 18.96 -0.46 4.98
CA LYS A 155 17.92 -0.80 5.95
C LYS A 155 16.77 -1.50 5.23
N PRO A 156 16.30 -2.65 5.73
CA PRO A 156 15.21 -3.39 5.09
C PRO A 156 13.89 -2.62 5.14
N GLN A 157 13.17 -2.61 4.02
CA GLN A 157 11.86 -1.97 3.87
C GLN A 157 10.84 -2.96 3.30
N ALA A 158 9.59 -2.82 3.75
CA ALA A 158 8.42 -3.42 3.16
C ALA A 158 7.65 -2.36 2.38
N ILE A 159 7.31 -2.67 1.14
CA ILE A 159 6.54 -1.80 0.27
C ILE A 159 5.27 -2.52 -0.16
N VAL A 160 4.15 -1.81 -0.13
CA VAL A 160 2.97 -2.17 -0.91
C VAL A 160 2.88 -1.19 -2.07
N ASP A 161 3.12 -1.69 -3.28
CA ASP A 161 2.88 -0.93 -4.51
C ASP A 161 1.53 -1.31 -5.08
N ILE A 162 0.84 -0.32 -5.62
CA ILE A 162 -0.42 -0.48 -6.35
C ILE A 162 -0.25 0.22 -7.68
N PHE A 163 -0.52 -0.49 -8.77
CA PHE A 163 -0.44 0.03 -10.12
C PHE A 163 -1.79 -0.09 -10.80
N ARG A 164 -2.21 0.96 -11.50
CA ARG A 164 -3.27 0.86 -12.50
C ARG A 164 -2.66 0.67 -13.89
N VAL A 165 -3.20 -0.29 -14.64
CA VAL A 165 -2.74 -0.65 -15.98
C VAL A 165 -3.86 -0.43 -16.97
N GLU A 166 -3.56 0.29 -18.04
CA GLU A 166 -4.50 0.61 -19.11
C GLU A 166 -3.81 0.44 -20.46
N CYS A 167 -4.45 -0.25 -21.40
CA CYS A 167 -3.92 -0.46 -22.74
C CYS A 167 -2.47 -1.00 -22.79
N GLY A 168 -2.07 -1.81 -21.80
CA GLY A 168 -0.71 -2.36 -21.72
C GLY A 168 0.34 -1.44 -21.07
N LYS A 169 -0.09 -0.29 -20.53
CA LYS A 169 0.77 0.70 -19.88
C LYS A 169 0.39 0.89 -18.42
N ILE A 170 1.37 1.14 -17.57
CA ILE A 170 1.18 1.62 -16.21
C ILE A 170 0.86 3.12 -16.31
N VAL A 171 -0.35 3.47 -15.90
CA VAL A 171 -0.91 4.82 -16.03
C VAL A 171 -1.04 5.53 -14.68
N GLU A 172 -0.95 4.79 -13.58
CA GLU A 172 -1.05 5.35 -12.23
C GLU A 172 -0.36 4.46 -11.21
N HIS A 173 0.24 5.07 -10.19
CA HIS A 173 1.00 4.38 -9.16
C HIS A 173 0.81 4.97 -7.77
N TRP A 174 0.60 4.10 -6.78
CA TRP A 174 0.60 4.39 -5.36
C TRP A 174 1.58 3.48 -4.63
N ASP A 175 2.20 3.98 -3.57
CA ASP A 175 2.97 3.15 -2.66
C ASP A 175 2.76 3.53 -1.18
N VAL A 176 3.07 2.56 -0.32
CA VAL A 176 3.31 2.78 1.10
C VAL A 176 4.58 2.03 1.47
N ILE A 177 5.50 2.74 2.12
CA ILE A 177 6.81 2.23 2.52
C ILE A 177 6.88 2.17 4.04
N GLN A 178 7.27 1.02 4.58
CA GLN A 178 7.45 0.80 6.01
C GLN A 178 8.84 0.20 6.26
N ASP A 179 9.61 0.83 7.16
CA ASP A 179 10.85 0.25 7.66
C ASP A 179 10.58 -1.06 8.43
N VAL A 180 11.37 -2.09 8.15
CA VAL A 180 11.28 -3.35 8.88
C VAL A 180 11.95 -3.18 10.25
N ILE A 181 11.13 -3.14 11.30
CA ILE A 181 11.62 -3.03 12.67
C ILE A 181 12.13 -4.38 13.20
N THR A 182 13.27 -4.35 13.90
CA THR A 182 13.92 -5.55 14.46
C THR A 182 13.36 -5.97 15.83
N ASN A 183 12.75 -5.04 16.57
CA ASN A 183 12.13 -5.29 17.87
C ASN A 183 10.60 -5.22 17.77
N ALA A 184 10.03 -6.03 16.86
CA ALA A 184 8.59 -6.09 16.70
C ALA A 184 7.94 -6.79 17.89
N GLY A 185 6.82 -6.25 18.38
CA GLY A 185 5.99 -6.92 19.38
C GLY A 185 5.34 -8.22 18.86
N ASN A 186 5.27 -8.40 17.54
CA ASN A 186 4.76 -9.60 16.89
C ASN A 186 5.94 -10.50 16.45
N PRO A 187 5.97 -11.79 16.83
CA PRO A 187 7.06 -12.71 16.45
C PRO A 187 7.01 -13.17 14.98
N ARG A 188 5.96 -12.82 14.22
CA ARG A 188 5.85 -13.18 12.80
C ARG A 188 6.63 -12.19 11.93
N PRO A 189 7.34 -12.66 10.89
CA PRO A 189 7.99 -11.76 9.94
C PRO A 189 6.93 -10.97 9.17
N MET A 190 7.30 -9.78 8.67
CA MET A 190 6.40 -8.96 7.85
C MET A 190 6.10 -9.58 6.47
N PHE A 191 6.89 -10.56 6.02
CA PHE A 191 6.80 -11.18 4.70
C PHE A 191 6.38 -12.64 4.76
#